data_AF-A0A2P2J6J6-F1
#
_entry.id   AF-A0A2P2J6J6-F1
#
_cell.length_a   1.000
_cell.length_b   1.000
_cell.length_c   1.000
_cell.angle_alpha   90.00
_cell.angle_beta   90.00
_cell.angle_gamma   90.00
#
_symmetry.space_group_name_H-M   'P 1'
#
loop_
_entity.id
_entity.type
_entity.pdbx_description
1 polymer ?
#
loop_
_entity_poly.entity_id
_entity_poly.type
_entity_poly.pdbx_seq_one_letter_code
_entity_poly.pdbx_strand_id
1 'polypeptide(L)'
;MEDNELWLRHFLGLGVQTGVALYIFILAWSGTRLSVIAIPMILAGLVKYGERTRVLRSASNEQFRDSMLTSPDPGPNYPKFMQEYALRQFEGFHVKAEEVIEAQVAVDVSSIGDSCIPDATELVIAFELFKTFKRLFMDLILSFQDRENSQSMFKEMSPEKAFKVVEIELGFMFDVLYTKAPVIYSSQGCILRFVSMSLTSIVLVVFSLFVADKEKYLKFDLVMTFALLAIAIVLEIYAVLLLLSSDWVDFYLSRHNKSIFGKAMAYVQLPKNPRWSNSLAQYSLLNFCLKTKPVICCTMLKPFCFDKILEKQQYKTLKEVSPDIKEMIFDQLKKKFKETFETGRDNQSSDEGLIENSSSEKDLKGQSLMLKKFGKPELTWSMEFEFDQSILIWHIATELCYHTDHQGTIMSKCKMSKQLSRYMLYLLVMHPSMLPMGIGNIRYRDTCAEAARFFQERKSILGDDQFDNISSLGICSLIMNWIRKGKTAYDKSQACKMLLKVNTAVPPAKVKGDRSKSVLFDACRLTLQLQDIPNKEAKWER
;
A
#
# COMPACT_ATOMS: atom_id res chain seq x y z
N MET A 1 -5.42 8.25 -5.33
CA MET A 1 -4.58 8.97 -6.30
C MET A 1 -5.35 9.30 -7.57
N GLU A 2 -5.97 8.35 -8.28
CA GLU A 2 -6.76 8.66 -9.50
C GLU A 2 -7.87 9.71 -9.30
N ASP A 3 -8.52 9.74 -8.13
CA ASP A 3 -9.54 10.78 -7.82
C ASP A 3 -8.93 12.19 -7.72
N ASN A 4 -7.64 12.32 -7.40
CA ASN A 4 -6.93 13.61 -7.37
C ASN A 4 -6.76 14.18 -8.79
N GLU A 5 -6.62 13.33 -9.81
CA GLU A 5 -6.50 13.76 -11.21
C GLU A 5 -7.81 14.38 -11.74
N LEU A 6 -8.95 14.04 -11.12
CA LEU A 6 -10.26 14.62 -11.46
C LEU A 6 -10.48 16.01 -10.84
N TRP A 7 -9.43 16.70 -10.38
CA TRP A 7 -9.56 18.04 -9.77
C TRP A 7 -10.16 19.06 -10.73
N LEU A 8 -9.90 18.98 -12.05
CA LEU A 8 -10.46 19.89 -13.04
C LEU A 8 -11.99 19.76 -13.13
N ARG A 9 -12.51 18.53 -13.03
CA ARG A 9 -13.95 18.27 -12.96
C ARG A 9 -14.56 18.86 -11.70
N HIS A 10 -13.87 18.73 -10.57
CA HIS A 10 -14.31 19.35 -9.31
C HIS A 10 -14.28 20.88 -9.38
N PHE A 11 -13.29 21.48 -10.06
CA PHE A 11 -13.19 22.91 -10.30
C PHE A 11 -14.33 23.43 -11.20
N LEU A 12 -14.65 22.72 -12.28
CA LEU A 12 -15.81 23.04 -13.11
C LEU A 12 -17.10 22.94 -12.27
N GLY A 13 -17.22 21.89 -11.45
CA GLY A 13 -18.32 21.73 -10.51
C GLY A 13 -18.44 22.91 -9.53
N LEU A 14 -17.32 23.41 -8.98
CA LEU A 14 -17.30 24.62 -8.15
C LEU A 14 -17.89 25.81 -8.89
N GLY A 15 -17.44 26.05 -10.13
CA GLY A 15 -17.92 27.16 -10.95
C GLY A 15 -19.43 27.10 -11.21
N VAL A 16 -19.92 25.93 -11.62
CA VAL A 16 -21.35 25.72 -11.90
C VAL A 16 -22.19 25.84 -10.62
N GLN A 17 -21.78 25.18 -9.52
CA GLN A 17 -22.51 25.25 -8.25
C GLN A 17 -22.53 26.66 -7.68
N THR A 18 -21.41 27.38 -7.76
CA THR A 18 -21.31 28.79 -7.34
C THR A 18 -22.22 29.67 -8.18
N GLY A 19 -22.22 29.50 -9.51
CA GLY A 19 -23.08 30.24 -10.42
C GLY A 19 -24.57 30.02 -10.12
N VAL A 20 -24.98 28.77 -9.91
CA VAL A 20 -26.37 28.43 -9.55
C VAL A 20 -26.73 29.01 -8.17
N ALA A 21 -25.86 28.87 -7.17
CA ALA A 21 -26.10 29.42 -5.84
C ALA A 21 -26.24 30.95 -5.86
N LEU A 22 -25.38 31.64 -6.61
CA LEU A 22 -25.43 33.09 -6.78
C LEU A 22 -26.69 33.52 -7.53
N TYR A 23 -27.09 32.78 -8.58
CA TYR A 23 -28.33 33.04 -9.31
C TYR A 23 -29.58 32.91 -8.41
N ILE A 24 -29.68 31.82 -7.65
CA ILE A 24 -30.77 31.62 -6.67
C ILE A 24 -30.75 32.73 -5.62
N PHE A 25 -29.57 33.11 -5.14
CA PHE A 25 -29.42 34.17 -4.15
C PHE A 25 -29.88 35.54 -4.67
N ILE A 26 -29.54 35.89 -5.91
CA ILE A 26 -29.99 37.13 -6.56
C ILE A 26 -31.51 37.11 -6.75
N LEU A 27 -32.08 35.99 -7.20
CA LEU A 27 -33.53 35.85 -7.33
C LEU A 27 -34.28 35.94 -5.99
N ALA A 28 -33.69 35.38 -4.93
CA ALA A 28 -34.24 35.40 -3.58
C ALA A 28 -33.90 36.69 -2.80
N TRP A 29 -33.20 37.64 -3.43
CA TRP A 29 -32.77 38.87 -2.78
C TRP A 29 -33.98 39.78 -2.51
N SER A 30 -34.40 39.80 -1.25
CA SER A 30 -35.52 40.62 -0.77
C SER A 30 -35.06 41.87 -0.03
N GLY A 31 -33.74 42.11 0.05
CA GLY A 31 -33.15 43.15 0.90
C GLY A 31 -33.37 42.93 2.40
N THR A 32 -33.88 41.75 2.79
CA THR A 32 -34.14 41.41 4.18
C THR A 32 -32.86 41.08 4.92
N ARG A 33 -32.88 41.20 6.25
CA ARG A 33 -31.73 40.88 7.10
C ARG A 33 -31.27 39.42 6.94
N LEU A 34 -32.15 38.48 6.57
CA LEU A 34 -31.79 37.10 6.25
C LEU A 34 -30.94 36.98 4.97
N SER A 35 -31.25 37.77 3.93
CA SER A 35 -30.43 37.84 2.72
C SER A 35 -29.00 38.32 3.03
N VAL A 36 -28.84 39.17 4.05
CA VAL A 36 -27.50 39.60 4.51
C VAL A 36 -26.73 38.48 5.19
N ILE A 37 -27.37 37.60 5.98
CA ILE A 37 -26.72 36.44 6.64
C ILE A 37 -26.27 35.38 5.63
N ALA A 38 -26.99 35.25 4.51
CA ALA A 38 -26.62 34.31 3.47
C ALA A 38 -25.28 34.68 2.79
N ILE A 39 -24.86 35.95 2.79
CA ILE A 39 -23.58 36.39 2.22
C ILE A 39 -22.36 35.71 2.90
N PRO A 40 -22.15 35.84 4.22
CA PRO A 40 -21.03 35.17 4.89
C PRO A 40 -21.11 33.64 4.81
N MET A 41 -22.33 33.07 4.73
CA MET A 41 -22.52 31.62 4.58
C MET A 41 -22.10 31.13 3.19
N ILE A 42 -22.45 31.85 2.13
CA ILE A 42 -21.99 31.56 0.76
C ILE A 42 -20.47 31.71 0.70
N LEU A 43 -19.91 32.76 1.29
CA LEU A 43 -18.46 32.96 1.34
C LEU A 43 -17.73 31.81 2.05
N ALA A 44 -18.24 31.35 3.20
CA ALA A 44 -17.69 30.20 3.90
C ALA A 44 -17.76 28.92 3.05
N GLY A 45 -18.87 28.71 2.32
CA GLY A 45 -19.01 27.60 1.39
C GLY A 45 -17.99 27.63 0.24
N LEU A 46 -17.78 28.82 -0.36
CA LEU A 46 -16.79 29.03 -1.42
C LEU A 46 -15.37 28.78 -0.93
N VAL A 47 -15.02 29.26 0.27
CA VAL A 47 -13.72 28.99 0.89
C VAL A 47 -13.51 27.49 1.06
N LYS A 48 -14.47 26.77 1.63
CA LYS A 48 -14.36 25.30 1.85
C LYS A 48 -14.22 24.52 0.55
N TYR A 49 -15.04 24.82 -0.44
CA TYR A 49 -15.03 24.09 -1.71
C TYR A 49 -13.82 24.46 -2.59
N GLY A 50 -13.40 25.72 -2.53
CA GLY A 50 -12.16 26.22 -3.13
C GLY A 50 -10.92 25.55 -2.52
N GLU A 51 -10.85 25.46 -1.19
CA GLU A 51 -9.79 24.73 -0.46
C GLU A 51 -9.76 23.27 -0.91
N ARG A 52 -10.90 22.57 -0.94
CA ARG A 52 -10.99 21.18 -1.40
C ARG A 52 -10.42 21.00 -2.80
N THR A 53 -10.74 21.92 -3.71
CA THR A 53 -10.29 21.88 -5.11
C THR A 53 -8.81 22.18 -5.23
N ARG A 54 -8.31 23.18 -4.50
CA ARG A 54 -6.89 23.52 -4.44
C ARG A 54 -6.07 22.33 -3.94
N VAL A 55 -6.56 21.61 -2.93
CA VAL A 55 -5.80 20.47 -2.42
C VAL A 55 -5.83 19.28 -3.39
N LEU A 56 -6.96 19.02 -4.07
CA LEU A 56 -6.99 17.99 -5.11
C LEU A 56 -5.98 18.29 -6.22
N ARG A 57 -5.89 19.56 -6.65
CA ARG A 57 -4.90 20.00 -7.64
C ARG A 57 -3.47 19.82 -7.13
N SER A 58 -3.15 20.24 -5.91
CA SER A 58 -1.78 20.10 -5.40
C SER A 58 -1.35 18.65 -5.19
N ALA A 59 -2.31 17.76 -4.93
CA ALA A 59 -2.08 16.34 -4.72
C ALA A 59 -2.21 15.51 -6.01
N SER A 60 -2.39 16.15 -7.18
CA SER A 60 -2.27 15.48 -8.47
C SER A 60 -0.81 15.14 -8.73
N ASN A 61 -0.56 14.03 -9.42
CA ASN A 61 0.79 13.51 -9.61
C ASN A 61 1.67 14.53 -10.34
N GLU A 62 1.18 15.12 -11.43
CA GLU A 62 1.91 16.12 -12.20
C GLU A 62 2.30 17.34 -11.36
N GLN A 63 1.33 17.96 -10.67
CA GLN A 63 1.58 19.18 -9.91
C GLN A 63 2.49 18.93 -8.71
N PHE A 64 2.34 17.76 -8.06
CA PHE A 64 3.17 17.36 -6.94
C PHE A 64 4.61 17.07 -7.40
N ARG A 65 4.77 16.36 -8.52
CA ARG A 65 6.08 16.11 -9.15
C ARG A 65 6.77 17.41 -9.55
N ASP A 66 6.07 18.31 -10.24
CA ASP A 66 6.61 19.61 -10.66
C ASP A 66 7.05 20.47 -9.46
N SER A 67 6.36 20.38 -8.32
CA SER A 67 6.75 21.09 -7.10
C SER A 67 8.05 20.58 -6.47
N MET A 68 8.48 19.36 -6.82
CA MET A 68 9.72 18.74 -6.33
C MET A 68 10.88 18.87 -7.31
N LEU A 69 10.62 19.13 -8.59
CA LEU A 69 11.67 19.31 -9.59
C LEU A 69 12.43 20.60 -9.30
N THR A 70 13.75 20.47 -9.11
CA THR A 70 14.66 21.62 -9.13
C THR A 70 14.83 22.12 -10.56
N SER A 71 15.40 23.31 -10.72
CA SER A 71 15.80 23.79 -12.05
C SER A 71 16.64 22.72 -12.75
N PRO A 72 16.43 22.47 -14.05
CA PRO A 72 17.22 21.49 -14.80
C PRO A 72 18.72 21.79 -14.64
N ASP A 73 19.45 20.83 -14.08
CA ASP A 73 20.90 20.88 -13.99
C ASP A 73 21.47 19.93 -15.05
N PRO A 74 22.04 20.45 -16.15
CA PRO A 74 22.68 19.61 -17.17
C PRO A 74 24.00 19.00 -16.68
N GLY A 75 24.43 19.30 -15.44
CA GLY A 75 25.70 18.90 -14.88
C GLY A 75 26.87 19.72 -15.45
N PRO A 76 28.11 19.30 -15.17
CA PRO A 76 29.28 19.97 -15.73
C PRO A 76 29.28 19.92 -17.26
N ASN A 77 29.81 20.96 -17.90
CA ASN A 77 29.91 21.05 -19.36
C ASN A 77 30.91 20.00 -19.89
N TYR A 78 30.39 18.81 -20.21
CA TYR A 78 31.18 17.66 -20.66
C TYR A 78 32.03 17.97 -21.91
N PRO A 79 31.53 18.62 -22.98
CA PRO A 79 32.36 18.99 -24.12
C PRO A 79 33.58 19.84 -23.72
N LYS A 80 33.40 20.82 -22.83
CA LYS A 80 34.50 21.67 -22.35
C LYS A 80 35.50 20.87 -21.49
N PHE A 81 35.00 20.00 -20.62
CA PHE A 81 35.83 19.10 -19.83
C PHE A 81 36.66 18.18 -20.72
N MET A 82 36.05 17.56 -21.73
CA MET A 82 36.74 16.67 -22.67
C MET A 82 37.77 17.40 -23.53
N GLN A 83 37.50 18.65 -23.92
CA GLN A 83 38.47 19.48 -24.61
C GLN A 83 39.70 19.75 -23.73
N GLU A 84 39.49 20.11 -22.45
CA GLU A 84 40.59 20.34 -21.50
C GLU A 84 41.35 19.05 -21.19
N TYR A 85 40.63 17.94 -21.02
CA TYR A 85 41.21 16.60 -20.83
C TYR A 85 42.12 16.21 -22.01
N ALA A 86 41.64 16.38 -23.24
CA ALA A 86 42.41 16.09 -24.45
C ALA A 86 43.64 17.00 -24.58
N LEU A 87 43.50 18.31 -24.33
CA LEU A 87 44.63 19.24 -24.35
C LEU A 87 45.73 18.84 -23.37
N ARG A 88 45.36 18.51 -22.13
CA ARG A 88 46.32 18.07 -21.10
C ARG A 88 47.01 16.75 -21.47
N GLN A 89 46.30 15.83 -22.13
CA GLN A 89 46.94 14.63 -22.68
C GLN A 89 47.94 14.96 -23.80
N PHE A 90 47.59 15.86 -24.72
CA PHE A 90 48.49 16.29 -25.81
C PHE A 90 49.74 17.00 -25.30
N GLU A 91 49.63 17.76 -24.20
CA GLU A 91 50.75 18.40 -23.51
C GLU A 91 51.66 17.40 -22.76
N GLY A 92 51.31 16.11 -22.75
CA GLY A 92 52.10 15.03 -22.14
C GLY A 92 51.78 14.76 -20.67
N PHE A 93 50.71 15.35 -20.12
CA PHE A 93 50.28 15.06 -18.76
C PHE A 93 49.53 13.72 -18.67
N HIS A 94 49.75 12.98 -17.59
CA HIS A 94 48.97 11.79 -17.28
C HIS A 94 47.66 12.20 -16.57
N VAL A 95 46.55 12.26 -17.31
CA VAL A 95 45.26 12.73 -16.79
C VAL A 95 44.35 11.54 -16.44
N LYS A 96 43.88 11.50 -15.19
CA LYS A 96 42.87 10.54 -14.71
C LYS A 96 41.58 11.29 -14.38
N ALA A 97 40.46 10.84 -14.93
CA ALA A 97 39.15 11.34 -14.51
C ALA A 97 38.75 10.62 -13.22
N GLU A 98 38.30 11.38 -12.23
CA GLU A 98 37.83 10.87 -10.95
C GLU A 98 36.46 11.49 -10.64
N GLU A 99 35.58 10.68 -10.05
CA GLU A 99 34.24 11.12 -9.68
C GLU A 99 34.35 12.03 -8.44
N VAL A 100 33.80 13.24 -8.54
CA VAL A 100 33.74 14.16 -7.40
C VAL A 100 32.57 13.75 -6.53
N ILE A 101 32.86 13.15 -5.38
CA ILE A 101 31.87 12.85 -4.36
C ILE A 101 31.57 14.16 -3.62
N GLU A 102 30.39 14.74 -3.83
CA GLU A 102 29.94 15.90 -3.05
C GLU A 102 29.89 15.55 -1.56
N ALA A 103 30.39 16.48 -0.72
CA ALA A 103 30.62 16.23 0.70
C ALA A 103 29.33 15.79 1.44
N GLN A 104 29.49 14.77 2.29
CA GLN A 104 28.44 14.23 3.14
C GLN A 104 27.93 15.31 4.11
N VAL A 105 26.69 15.76 3.94
CA VAL A 105 26.02 16.55 4.97
C VAL A 105 25.60 15.58 6.07
N ALA A 106 26.42 15.46 7.11
CA ALA A 106 26.05 14.75 8.33
C ALA A 106 24.76 15.37 8.89
N VAL A 107 23.72 14.57 9.03
CA VAL A 107 22.48 15.00 9.67
C VAL A 107 22.79 15.19 11.16
N ASP A 108 22.66 16.43 11.63
CA ASP A 108 22.95 16.79 13.00
C ASP A 108 21.82 16.32 13.94
N VAL A 109 21.82 15.02 14.26
CA VAL A 109 20.87 14.37 15.19
C VAL A 109 21.20 14.72 16.66
N SER A 110 22.28 15.47 16.92
CA SER A 110 22.82 15.74 18.26
C SER A 110 22.00 16.71 19.12
N SER A 111 20.96 17.35 18.58
CA SER A 111 20.22 18.43 19.24
C SER A 111 19.02 18.01 20.11
N ILE A 112 18.72 16.71 20.23
CA ILE A 112 17.51 16.22 20.90
C ILE A 112 17.86 15.72 22.31
N GLY A 113 17.92 16.65 23.26
CA GLY A 113 17.84 16.34 24.69
C GLY A 113 16.39 16.17 25.14
N ASP A 114 16.14 15.17 25.99
CA ASP A 114 14.88 14.83 26.71
C ASP A 114 13.60 15.51 26.21
N SER A 115 12.99 14.93 25.18
CA SER A 115 11.68 15.36 24.69
C SER A 115 10.53 14.63 25.41
N CYS A 116 9.45 15.35 25.74
CA CYS A 116 8.25 14.81 26.41
C CYS A 116 7.38 13.90 25.52
N ILE A 117 7.72 13.72 24.25
CA ILE A 117 6.91 13.00 23.25
C ILE A 117 7.50 11.60 23.08
N PRO A 118 6.68 10.52 23.16
CA PRO A 118 7.16 9.18 22.84
C PRO A 118 7.65 9.15 21.39
N ASP A 119 8.81 8.52 21.15
CA ASP A 119 9.36 8.27 19.81
C ASP A 119 9.85 9.51 19.02
N ALA A 120 10.18 10.60 19.71
CA ALA A 120 10.63 11.82 19.05
C ALA A 120 11.87 11.61 18.16
N THR A 121 12.80 10.75 18.56
CA THR A 121 14.00 10.42 17.79
C THR A 121 13.64 9.69 16.49
N GLU A 122 12.76 8.69 16.57
CA GLU A 122 12.24 7.93 15.42
C GLU A 122 11.48 8.84 14.46
N LEU A 123 10.74 9.81 15.00
CA LEU A 123 9.94 10.76 14.23
C LEU A 123 10.82 11.73 13.43
N VAL A 124 11.92 12.21 14.00
CA VAL A 124 12.89 13.05 13.30
C VAL A 124 13.62 12.27 12.20
N ILE A 125 14.07 11.04 12.52
CA ILE A 125 14.68 10.14 11.54
C ILE A 125 13.73 9.87 10.37
N ALA A 126 12.47 9.54 10.67
CA ALA A 126 11.45 9.27 9.67
C ALA A 126 11.17 10.49 8.79
N PHE A 127 11.16 11.70 9.36
CA PHE A 127 10.94 12.91 8.57
C PHE A 127 12.08 13.20 7.59
N GLU A 128 13.34 12.95 7.98
CA GLU A 128 14.48 13.11 7.07
C GLU A 128 14.45 12.05 5.96
N LEU A 129 14.17 10.79 6.27
CA LEU A 129 13.99 9.73 5.27
C LEU A 129 12.80 10.01 4.34
N PHE A 130 11.70 10.52 4.89
CA PHE A 130 10.52 10.91 4.14
C PHE A 130 10.82 11.95 3.05
N LYS A 131 11.76 12.89 3.26
CA LYS A 131 12.15 13.86 2.22
C LYS A 131 12.77 13.20 1.00
N THR A 132 13.45 12.07 1.19
CA THR A 132 14.04 11.27 0.13
C THR A 132 12.98 10.34 -0.47
N PHE A 133 12.25 9.61 0.36
CA PHE A 133 11.22 8.65 -0.06
C PHE A 133 10.08 9.28 -0.85
N LYS A 134 9.67 10.51 -0.52
CA LYS A 134 8.62 11.21 -1.29
C LYS A 134 8.97 11.39 -2.77
N ARG A 135 10.26 11.45 -3.11
CA ARG A 135 10.75 11.56 -4.50
C ARG A 135 10.47 10.29 -5.30
N LEU A 136 10.60 9.12 -4.67
CA LEU A 136 10.34 7.82 -5.30
C LEU A 136 8.90 7.64 -5.77
N PHE A 137 7.92 8.18 -5.03
CA PHE A 137 6.51 8.10 -5.44
C PHE A 137 6.18 8.95 -6.66
N MET A 138 7.01 9.95 -6.96
CA MET A 138 6.86 10.84 -8.10
C MET A 138 7.74 10.42 -9.28
N ASP A 139 8.24 9.18 -9.26
CA ASP A 139 9.16 8.61 -10.24
C ASP A 139 10.42 9.46 -10.46
N LEU A 140 10.85 10.21 -9.42
CA LEU A 140 12.09 10.99 -9.46
C LEU A 140 13.28 10.10 -9.12
N ILE A 141 14.39 10.31 -9.83
CA ILE A 141 15.62 9.57 -9.64
C ILE A 141 16.27 10.02 -8.32
N LEU A 142 16.63 9.04 -7.47
CA LEU A 142 17.42 9.29 -6.27
C LEU A 142 18.89 9.45 -6.63
N SER A 143 19.59 10.37 -5.95
CA SER A 143 21.04 10.46 -6.06
C SER A 143 21.69 9.24 -5.40
N PHE A 144 22.93 8.91 -5.80
CA PHE A 144 23.71 7.87 -5.11
C PHE A 144 23.91 8.20 -3.63
N GLN A 145 24.13 9.47 -3.30
CA GLN A 145 24.30 9.94 -1.92
C GLN A 145 23.03 9.74 -1.07
N ASP A 146 21.85 10.05 -1.63
CA ASP A 146 20.56 9.86 -0.95
C ASP A 146 20.36 8.38 -0.60
N ARG A 147 20.73 7.48 -1.52
CA ARG A 147 20.67 6.04 -1.32
C ARG A 147 21.64 5.58 -0.24
N GLU A 148 22.90 6.01 -0.29
CA GLU A 148 23.92 5.63 0.70
C GLU A 148 23.56 6.11 2.11
N ASN A 149 23.08 7.35 2.24
CA ASN A 149 22.61 7.91 3.51
C ASN A 149 21.45 7.10 4.10
N SER A 150 20.47 6.73 3.27
CA SER A 150 19.37 5.88 3.74
C SER A 150 19.87 4.50 4.21
N GLN A 151 20.77 3.87 3.44
CA GLN A 151 21.28 2.54 3.75
C GLN A 151 22.15 2.52 5.01
N SER A 152 22.98 3.54 5.24
CA SER A 152 23.79 3.65 6.45
C SER A 152 22.92 3.80 7.70
N MET A 153 21.87 4.63 7.64
CA MET A 153 20.90 4.78 8.73
C MET A 153 20.18 3.47 9.07
N PHE A 154 19.73 2.70 8.06
CA PHE A 154 19.08 1.41 8.30
C PHE A 154 20.03 0.32 8.79
N LYS A 155 21.34 0.42 8.52
CA LYS A 155 22.33 -0.59 8.94
C LYS A 155 22.54 -0.61 10.46
N GLU A 156 22.46 0.55 11.10
CA GLU A 156 22.67 0.75 12.54
C GLU A 156 21.40 0.54 13.38
N MET A 157 20.24 0.47 12.73
CA MET A 157 18.95 0.44 13.40
C MET A 157 18.49 -0.99 13.75
N SER A 158 17.73 -1.13 14.85
CA SER A 158 17.07 -2.39 15.21
C SER A 158 15.83 -2.66 14.33
N PRO A 159 15.39 -3.92 14.14
CA PRO A 159 14.23 -4.23 13.31
C PRO A 159 12.95 -3.51 13.79
N GLU A 160 12.68 -3.51 15.09
CA GLU A 160 11.50 -2.86 15.66
C GLU A 160 11.49 -1.35 15.38
N LYS A 161 12.64 -0.70 15.57
CA LYS A 161 12.80 0.72 15.30
C LYS A 161 12.69 1.02 13.80
N ALA A 162 13.20 0.15 12.94
CA ALA A 162 13.09 0.28 11.50
C ALA A 162 11.66 0.22 10.99
N PHE A 163 10.89 -0.79 11.41
CA PHE A 163 9.47 -0.87 11.05
C PHE A 163 8.68 0.32 11.58
N LYS A 164 9.03 0.82 12.78
CA LYS A 164 8.41 2.00 13.35
C LYS A 164 8.69 3.25 12.51
N VAL A 165 9.95 3.48 12.12
CA VAL A 165 10.35 4.60 11.23
C VAL A 165 9.60 4.54 9.90
N VAL A 166 9.56 3.37 9.25
CA VAL A 166 8.82 3.16 7.99
C VAL A 166 7.32 3.39 8.17
N GLU A 167 6.77 2.98 9.32
CA GLU A 167 5.37 3.23 9.66
C GLU A 167 5.07 4.75 9.79
N ILE A 168 5.96 5.53 10.40
CA ILE A 168 5.82 7.01 10.48
C ILE A 168 5.93 7.63 9.08
N GLU A 169 6.93 7.21 8.31
CA GLU A 169 7.21 7.71 6.96
C GLU A 169 6.05 7.45 6.00
N LEU A 170 5.48 6.24 6.02
CA LEU A 170 4.26 5.92 5.27
C LEU A 170 3.06 6.73 5.76
N GLY A 171 2.98 7.03 7.06
CA GLY A 171 1.99 7.94 7.63
C GLY A 171 2.09 9.35 7.04
N PHE A 172 3.29 9.94 7.02
CA PHE A 172 3.55 11.23 6.37
C PHE A 172 3.17 11.22 4.90
N MET A 173 3.49 10.14 4.19
CA MET A 173 3.17 10.03 2.77
C MET A 173 1.67 9.86 2.51
N PHE A 174 0.99 9.07 3.33
CA PHE A 174 -0.46 8.97 3.33
C PHE A 174 -1.10 10.34 3.57
N ASP A 175 -0.55 11.11 4.50
CA ASP A 175 -1.05 12.44 4.80
C ASP A 175 -0.92 13.42 3.63
N VAL A 176 0.21 13.35 2.92
CA VAL A 176 0.46 14.16 1.73
C VAL A 176 -0.47 13.80 0.57
N LEU A 177 -0.64 12.51 0.29
CA LEU A 177 -1.39 12.05 -0.88
C LEU A 177 -2.91 11.99 -0.67
N TYR A 178 -3.36 11.70 0.56
CA TYR A 178 -4.76 11.40 0.87
C TYR A 178 -5.40 12.35 1.89
N THR A 179 -4.74 12.67 3.01
CA THR A 179 -5.37 13.52 4.05
C THR A 179 -5.21 15.01 3.81
N LYS A 180 -4.60 15.39 2.66
CA LYS A 180 -4.55 16.79 2.20
C LYS A 180 -3.71 17.68 3.13
N ALA A 181 -2.94 17.04 4.02
CA ALA A 181 -2.18 17.64 5.09
C ALA A 181 -1.30 18.82 4.64
N PRO A 182 -0.40 18.73 3.64
CA PRO A 182 0.55 19.80 3.36
C PRO A 182 -0.09 21.13 2.95
N VAL A 183 -1.29 21.09 2.34
CA VAL A 183 -2.04 22.32 2.02
C VAL A 183 -2.85 22.82 3.21
N ILE A 184 -3.37 21.91 4.05
CA ILE A 184 -4.14 22.28 5.25
C ILE A 184 -3.22 22.83 6.36
N TYR A 185 -2.04 22.23 6.55
CA TYR A 185 -0.99 22.68 7.49
C TYR A 185 -0.18 23.88 6.99
N SER A 186 -0.37 24.29 5.73
CA SER A 186 0.20 25.54 5.26
C SER A 186 -0.42 26.71 6.02
N SER A 187 0.36 27.76 6.30
CA SER A 187 -0.15 28.98 6.96
C SER A 187 -1.41 29.54 6.29
N GLN A 188 -1.51 29.41 4.95
CA GLN A 188 -2.70 29.81 4.20
C GLN A 188 -3.92 28.93 4.51
N GLY A 189 -3.74 27.61 4.64
CA GLY A 189 -4.81 26.66 5.00
C GLY A 189 -5.36 26.92 6.40
N CYS A 190 -4.47 27.12 7.38
CA CYS A 190 -4.86 27.47 8.74
C CYS A 190 -5.66 28.78 8.80
N ILE A 191 -5.24 29.82 8.07
CA ILE A 191 -5.96 31.10 8.00
C ILE A 191 -7.36 30.89 7.37
N LEU A 192 -7.46 30.16 6.26
CA LEU A 192 -8.76 29.91 5.60
C LEU A 192 -9.73 29.13 6.50
N ARG A 193 -9.24 28.17 7.28
CA ARG A 193 -10.05 27.44 8.27
C ARG A 193 -10.52 28.31 9.41
N PHE A 194 -9.64 29.17 9.93
CA PHE A 194 -10.01 30.13 10.96
C PHE A 194 -11.06 31.13 10.45
N VAL A 195 -10.91 31.63 9.21
CA VAL A 195 -11.88 32.50 8.55
C VAL A 195 -13.22 31.77 8.37
N SER A 196 -13.22 30.54 7.88
CA SER A 196 -14.44 29.72 7.73
C SER A 196 -15.17 29.54 9.06
N MET A 197 -14.44 29.16 10.11
CA MET A 197 -15.01 28.95 11.45
C MET A 197 -15.52 30.24 12.08
N SER A 198 -14.84 31.36 11.83
CA SER A 198 -15.30 32.68 12.26
C SER A 198 -16.58 33.07 11.54
N LEU A 199 -16.67 32.84 10.23
CA LEU A 199 -17.87 33.15 9.44
C LEU A 199 -19.09 32.32 9.89
N THR A 200 -18.94 31.00 10.11
CA THR A 200 -20.01 30.13 10.60
C THR A 200 -20.47 30.53 12.01
N SER A 201 -19.54 30.89 12.89
CA SER A 201 -19.84 31.37 14.24
C SER A 201 -20.55 32.72 14.23
N ILE A 202 -20.11 33.67 13.38
CA ILE A 202 -20.79 34.96 13.20
C ILE A 202 -22.22 34.75 12.71
N VAL A 203 -22.44 33.86 11.73
CA VAL A 203 -23.77 33.51 11.23
C VAL A 203 -24.65 32.97 12.37
N LEU A 204 -24.12 32.10 13.23
CA LEU A 204 -24.86 31.57 14.38
C LEU A 204 -25.25 32.67 15.39
N VAL A 205 -24.31 33.53 15.76
CA VAL A 205 -24.57 34.63 16.71
C VAL A 205 -25.60 35.61 16.14
N VAL A 206 -25.39 36.03 14.90
CA VAL A 206 -26.27 36.98 14.22
C VAL A 206 -27.67 36.40 14.03
N PHE A 207 -27.80 35.12 13.64
CA PHE A 207 -29.08 34.44 13.55
C PHE A 207 -29.78 34.33 14.92
N SER A 208 -29.03 34.06 15.99
CA SER A 208 -29.55 34.00 17.36
C SER A 208 -30.11 35.34 17.82
N LEU A 209 -29.40 36.44 17.56
CA LEU A 209 -29.86 37.80 17.86
C LEU A 209 -31.14 38.14 17.08
N PHE A 210 -31.25 37.72 15.82
CA PHE A 210 -32.44 38.00 15.01
C PHE A 210 -33.68 37.22 15.42
N VAL A 211 -33.51 35.97 15.87
CA VAL A 211 -34.61 35.17 16.40
C VAL A 211 -35.16 35.78 17.69
N ALA A 212 -34.30 36.38 18.53
CA ALA A 212 -34.72 37.06 19.76
C ALA A 212 -35.63 38.28 19.48
N ASP A 213 -35.49 38.93 18.32
CA ASP A 213 -36.23 40.13 17.97
C ASP A 213 -37.63 39.87 17.37
N LYS A 214 -37.94 38.67 16.82
CA LYS A 214 -39.23 38.41 16.12
C LYS A 214 -39.70 36.94 16.14
N GLU A 215 -40.89 36.68 16.69
CA GLU A 215 -41.59 35.37 16.70
C GLU A 215 -42.18 34.89 15.35
N LYS A 216 -41.75 35.42 14.20
CA LYS A 216 -42.45 35.20 12.90
C LYS A 216 -42.06 33.93 12.14
N TYR A 217 -41.21 33.07 12.69
CA TYR A 217 -40.67 31.90 11.97
C TYR A 217 -41.26 30.58 12.47
N LEU A 218 -41.41 29.61 11.55
CA LEU A 218 -41.86 28.28 11.90
C LEU A 218 -40.83 27.60 12.81
N LYS A 219 -41.27 27.05 13.94
CA LYS A 219 -40.38 26.43 14.94
C LYS A 219 -39.48 25.35 14.34
N PHE A 220 -39.97 24.62 13.33
CA PHE A 220 -39.21 23.58 12.64
C PHE A 220 -37.99 24.15 11.89
N ASP A 221 -38.18 25.19 11.08
CA ASP A 221 -37.10 25.80 10.28
C ASP A 221 -36.01 26.40 11.17
N LEU A 222 -36.42 26.93 12.33
CA LEU A 222 -35.52 27.46 13.34
C LEU A 222 -34.66 26.35 13.97
N VAL A 223 -35.27 25.25 14.40
CA VAL A 223 -34.55 24.08 14.94
C VAL A 223 -33.60 23.50 13.89
N MET A 224 -34.06 23.36 12.64
CA MET A 224 -33.22 22.85 11.55
C MET A 224 -32.00 23.73 11.28
N THR A 225 -32.17 25.06 11.26
CA THR A 225 -31.07 26.00 11.01
C THR A 225 -30.04 25.97 12.15
N PHE A 226 -30.50 25.98 13.40
CA PHE A 226 -29.61 25.86 14.56
C PHE A 226 -28.87 24.53 14.59
N ALA A 227 -29.55 23.42 14.28
CA ALA A 227 -28.92 22.11 14.20
C ALA A 227 -27.84 22.05 13.11
N LEU A 228 -28.10 22.58 11.91
CA LEU A 228 -27.13 22.62 10.81
C LEU A 228 -25.90 23.47 11.14
N LEU A 229 -26.09 24.64 11.76
CA LEU A 229 -24.98 25.50 12.17
C LEU A 229 -24.16 24.89 13.30
N ALA A 230 -24.81 24.27 14.30
CA ALA A 230 -24.12 23.57 15.37
C ALA A 230 -23.29 22.39 14.84
N ILE A 231 -23.86 21.57 13.96
CA ILE A 231 -23.14 20.46 13.31
C ILE A 231 -21.95 21.00 12.49
N ALA A 232 -22.14 22.09 11.75
CA ALA A 232 -21.05 22.69 10.96
C ALA A 232 -19.87 23.14 11.84
N ILE A 233 -20.15 23.79 12.97
CA ILE A 233 -19.12 24.22 13.93
C ILE A 233 -18.45 23.02 14.59
N VAL A 234 -19.23 22.00 15.01
CA VAL A 234 -18.67 20.77 15.60
C VAL A 234 -17.75 20.05 14.61
N LEU A 235 -18.12 19.97 13.33
CA LEU A 235 -17.28 19.38 12.28
C LEU A 235 -16.01 20.20 12.04
N GLU A 236 -16.07 21.53 12.12
CA GLU A 236 -14.89 22.40 12.01
C GLU A 236 -13.95 22.23 13.21
N ILE A 237 -14.48 22.20 14.43
CA ILE A 237 -13.71 21.93 15.65
C ILE A 237 -13.06 20.54 15.55
N TYR A 238 -13.83 19.52 15.15
CA TYR A 238 -13.31 18.17 14.97
C TYR A 238 -12.19 18.11 13.92
N ALA A 239 -12.33 18.81 12.79
CA ALA A 239 -11.28 18.91 11.79
C ALA A 239 -10.01 19.58 12.34
N VAL A 240 -10.15 20.65 13.14
CA VAL A 240 -9.00 21.28 13.82
C VAL A 240 -8.35 20.31 14.81
N LEU A 241 -9.12 19.61 15.64
CA LEU A 241 -8.59 18.62 16.59
C LEU A 241 -7.83 17.49 15.89
N LEU A 242 -8.38 16.96 14.79
CA LEU A 242 -7.68 15.98 13.95
C LEU A 242 -6.35 16.53 13.44
N LEU A 243 -6.33 17.79 13.01
CA LEU A 243 -5.11 18.42 12.53
C LEU A 243 -4.05 18.56 13.64
N LEU A 244 -4.47 18.92 14.85
CA LEU A 244 -3.56 19.06 16.00
C LEU A 244 -2.97 17.72 16.46
N SER A 245 -3.69 16.61 16.22
CA SER A 245 -3.28 15.24 16.57
C SER A 245 -2.40 14.54 15.54
N SER A 246 -1.94 15.23 14.48
CA SER A 246 -1.12 14.59 13.45
C SER A 246 0.36 14.52 13.79
N ASP A 247 1.03 13.57 13.13
CA ASP A 247 2.47 13.38 13.24
C ASP A 247 3.28 14.60 12.77
N TRP A 248 2.71 15.46 11.92
CA TRP A 248 3.33 16.72 11.49
C TRP A 248 3.47 17.71 12.64
N VAL A 249 2.43 17.82 13.47
CA VAL A 249 2.45 18.69 14.65
C VAL A 249 3.41 18.13 15.69
N ASP A 250 3.46 16.81 15.85
CA ASP A 250 4.40 16.19 16.79
C ASP A 250 5.86 16.33 16.33
N PHE A 251 6.13 16.30 15.02
CA PHE A 251 7.44 16.67 14.47
C PHE A 251 7.80 18.12 14.79
N TYR A 252 6.87 19.03 14.56
CA TYR A 252 7.09 20.45 14.84
C TYR A 252 7.33 20.69 16.33
N LEU A 253 6.55 20.04 17.20
CA LEU A 253 6.69 20.13 18.65
C LEU A 253 8.00 19.51 19.13
N SER A 254 8.43 18.37 18.57
CA SER A 254 9.68 17.72 18.95
C SER A 254 10.91 18.58 18.65
N ARG A 255 10.87 19.38 17.57
CA ARG A 255 11.96 20.29 17.18
C ARG A 255 11.97 21.63 17.95
N HIS A 256 10.83 22.10 18.43
CA HIS A 256 10.67 23.45 19.01
C HIS A 256 10.31 23.45 20.52
N ASN A 257 10.61 22.37 21.24
CA ASN A 257 10.06 21.99 22.55
C ASN A 257 10.45 22.87 23.78
N LYS A 258 10.34 24.21 23.71
CA LYS A 258 10.59 25.11 24.85
C LYS A 258 9.39 25.97 25.29
N SER A 259 8.21 25.81 24.70
CA SER A 259 7.05 26.68 24.99
C SER A 259 5.96 25.99 25.83
N ILE A 260 5.33 26.75 26.74
CA ILE A 260 4.11 26.39 27.49
C ILE A 260 2.98 25.92 26.54
N PHE A 261 2.97 26.48 25.33
CA PHE A 261 2.03 26.14 24.27
C PHE A 261 2.15 24.66 23.86
N GLY A 262 3.36 24.09 23.78
CA GLY A 262 3.56 22.69 23.40
C GLY A 262 2.95 21.71 24.41
N LYS A 263 3.00 22.03 25.70
CA LYS A 263 2.36 21.23 26.76
C LYS A 263 0.84 21.30 26.68
N ALA A 264 0.26 22.48 26.45
CA ALA A 264 -1.18 22.65 26.29
C ALA A 264 -1.72 21.89 25.07
N MET A 265 -0.98 21.91 23.95
CA MET A 265 -1.37 21.20 22.74
C MET A 265 -1.39 19.68 22.93
N ALA A 266 -0.44 19.11 23.66
CA ALA A 266 -0.43 17.68 23.99
C ALA A 266 -1.68 17.22 24.77
N TYR A 267 -2.29 18.07 25.58
CA TYR A 267 -3.53 17.75 26.30
C TYR A 267 -4.79 17.80 25.42
N VAL A 268 -4.74 18.53 24.30
CA VAL A 268 -5.88 18.74 23.39
C VAL A 268 -5.90 17.70 22.26
N GLN A 269 -4.81 16.96 22.06
CA GLN A 269 -4.69 15.95 21.02
C GLN A 269 -5.68 14.79 21.23
N LEU A 270 -6.32 14.38 20.14
CA LEU A 270 -7.15 13.18 20.11
C LEU A 270 -6.27 11.91 20.21
N PRO A 271 -6.82 10.80 20.75
CA PRO A 271 -6.13 9.51 20.71
C PRO A 271 -5.81 9.14 19.27
N LYS A 272 -4.54 8.84 19.02
CA LYS A 272 -4.08 8.46 17.69
C LYS A 272 -4.59 7.07 17.33
N ASN A 273 -5.16 6.94 16.15
CA ASN A 273 -5.37 5.63 15.55
C ASN A 273 -4.01 5.00 15.21
N PRO A 274 -3.89 3.66 15.26
CA PRO A 274 -2.69 3.00 14.79
C PRO A 274 -2.47 3.34 13.31
N ARG A 275 -1.24 3.70 12.92
CA ARG A 275 -0.93 4.13 11.55
C ARG A 275 -1.15 3.01 10.52
N TRP A 276 -1.06 1.76 10.98
CA TRP A 276 -1.49 0.59 10.22
C TRP A 276 -2.03 -0.51 11.14
N SER A 277 -2.79 -1.44 10.55
CA SER A 277 -3.53 -2.49 11.27
C SER A 277 -2.68 -3.63 11.87
N ASN A 278 -1.35 -3.58 11.76
CA ASN A 278 -0.43 -4.67 12.11
C ASN A 278 -0.80 -6.06 11.52
N SER A 279 -1.56 -6.06 10.42
CA SER A 279 -2.17 -7.27 9.89
C SER A 279 -2.02 -7.40 8.38
N LEU A 280 -1.78 -8.62 7.90
CA LEU A 280 -1.72 -8.97 6.49
C LEU A 280 -3.00 -9.66 6.04
N ALA A 281 -3.48 -9.26 4.87
CA ALA A 281 -4.53 -10.00 4.20
C ALA A 281 -4.01 -11.36 3.73
N GLN A 282 -4.86 -12.37 3.76
CA GLN A 282 -4.52 -13.75 3.46
C GLN A 282 -5.52 -14.27 2.45
N TYR A 283 -5.01 -14.83 1.35
CA TYR A 283 -5.81 -15.47 0.33
C TYR A 283 -5.17 -16.81 -0.06
N SER A 284 -6.01 -17.85 -0.23
CA SER A 284 -5.55 -19.21 -0.54
C SER A 284 -6.31 -19.74 -1.74
N LEU A 285 -5.57 -20.10 -2.79
CA LEU A 285 -6.13 -20.64 -4.03
C LEU A 285 -6.87 -21.96 -3.77
N LEU A 286 -6.28 -22.85 -2.97
CA LEU A 286 -6.89 -24.14 -2.64
C LEU A 286 -8.19 -23.97 -1.85
N ASN A 287 -8.25 -23.01 -0.92
CA ASN A 287 -9.46 -22.73 -0.16
C ASN A 287 -10.60 -22.21 -1.07
N PHE A 288 -10.26 -21.43 -2.09
CA PHE A 288 -11.20 -20.96 -3.11
C PHE A 288 -11.69 -22.11 -4.00
N CYS A 289 -10.78 -22.98 -4.48
CA CYS A 289 -11.13 -24.08 -5.39
C CYS A 289 -11.90 -25.22 -4.72
N LEU A 290 -11.66 -25.47 -3.42
CA LEU A 290 -12.27 -26.58 -2.68
C LEU A 290 -13.61 -26.24 -2.00
N LYS A 291 -13.86 -24.96 -1.73
CA LYS A 291 -15.09 -24.51 -1.07
C LYS A 291 -15.90 -23.67 -2.05
N THR A 292 -16.91 -24.26 -2.68
CA THR A 292 -17.96 -23.49 -3.36
C THR A 292 -19.00 -23.09 -2.32
N LYS A 293 -18.73 -22.04 -1.53
CA LYS A 293 -19.80 -21.42 -0.74
C LYS A 293 -20.72 -20.66 -1.70
N PRO A 294 -22.02 -20.99 -1.83
CA PRO A 294 -22.91 -20.19 -2.64
C PRO A 294 -23.09 -18.81 -2.01
N VAL A 295 -22.99 -17.75 -2.81
CA VAL A 295 -23.28 -16.38 -2.35
C VAL A 295 -24.79 -16.25 -2.20
N ILE A 296 -25.25 -16.18 -0.94
CA ILE A 296 -26.67 -16.19 -0.54
C ILE A 296 -27.46 -14.98 -1.10
N CYS A 297 -26.80 -13.94 -1.61
CA CYS A 297 -27.42 -12.67 -2.01
C CYS A 297 -27.27 -12.30 -3.51
N CYS A 298 -26.85 -13.22 -4.40
CA CYS A 298 -26.39 -12.83 -5.75
C CYS A 298 -27.47 -12.57 -6.82
N THR A 299 -28.75 -12.87 -6.61
CA THR A 299 -29.72 -12.69 -7.73
C THR A 299 -29.93 -11.22 -8.11
N MET A 300 -29.83 -10.30 -7.14
CA MET A 300 -30.07 -8.86 -7.36
C MET A 300 -28.81 -8.06 -7.77
N LEU A 301 -27.60 -8.62 -7.58
CA LEU A 301 -26.32 -7.92 -7.85
C LEU A 301 -25.62 -8.35 -9.15
N LYS A 302 -26.09 -9.44 -9.78
CA LYS A 302 -25.73 -9.88 -11.14
C LYS A 302 -25.68 -8.77 -12.18
N PRO A 303 -26.67 -7.86 -12.29
CA PRO A 303 -26.64 -6.82 -13.32
C PRO A 303 -25.50 -5.79 -13.14
N PHE A 304 -24.91 -5.70 -11.95
CA PHE A 304 -23.83 -4.76 -11.64
C PHE A 304 -22.43 -5.40 -11.67
N CYS A 305 -22.28 -6.66 -12.08
CA CYS A 305 -21.00 -7.39 -12.16
C CYS A 305 -20.19 -7.49 -10.85
N PHE A 306 -20.76 -7.12 -9.70
CA PHE A 306 -20.08 -7.15 -8.41
C PHE A 306 -19.90 -8.56 -7.84
N ASP A 307 -20.64 -9.56 -8.34
CA ASP A 307 -20.63 -10.93 -7.81
C ASP A 307 -19.22 -11.53 -7.75
N LYS A 308 -18.43 -11.38 -8.82
CA LYS A 308 -17.07 -11.93 -8.89
C LYS A 308 -16.10 -11.24 -7.94
N ILE A 309 -16.34 -9.97 -7.63
CA ILE A 309 -15.53 -9.20 -6.68
C ILE A 309 -15.91 -9.62 -5.26
N LEU A 310 -17.21 -9.69 -4.94
CA LEU A 310 -17.70 -10.12 -3.63
C LEU A 310 -17.31 -11.56 -3.31
N GLU A 311 -17.40 -12.48 -4.28
CA GLU A 311 -17.01 -13.87 -4.10
C GLU A 311 -15.55 -13.99 -3.65
N LYS A 312 -14.64 -13.26 -4.32
CA LYS A 312 -13.22 -13.21 -3.91
C LYS A 312 -13.05 -12.60 -2.52
N GLN A 313 -13.81 -11.55 -2.17
CA GLN A 313 -13.70 -10.90 -0.86
C GLN A 313 -14.11 -11.82 0.29
N GLN A 314 -15.02 -12.78 0.07
CA GLN A 314 -15.43 -13.75 1.10
C GLN A 314 -14.31 -14.70 1.54
N TYR A 315 -13.31 -14.93 0.70
CA TYR A 315 -12.16 -15.78 1.03
C TYR A 315 -10.97 -14.99 1.59
N LYS A 316 -11.09 -13.66 1.72
CA LYS A 316 -10.11 -12.82 2.41
C LYS A 316 -10.17 -13.10 3.90
N THR A 317 -9.02 -13.43 4.49
CA THR A 317 -8.84 -13.50 5.95
C THR A 317 -7.80 -12.47 6.35
N LEU A 318 -7.93 -11.85 7.52
CA LEU A 318 -6.92 -10.96 8.08
C LEU A 318 -6.13 -11.71 9.14
N LYS A 319 -4.80 -11.59 9.14
CA LYS A 319 -3.94 -12.22 10.14
C LYS A 319 -2.87 -11.25 10.61
N GLU A 320 -2.67 -11.19 11.92
CA GLU A 320 -1.66 -10.34 12.55
C GLU A 320 -0.23 -10.75 12.15
N VAL A 321 0.64 -9.76 11.95
CA VAL A 321 2.05 -9.95 11.61
C VAL A 321 2.84 -10.21 12.88
N SER A 322 3.41 -11.40 13.00
CA SER A 322 4.30 -11.71 14.12
C SER A 322 5.61 -10.92 14.05
N PRO A 323 6.21 -10.55 15.20
CA PRO A 323 7.53 -9.90 15.26
C PRO A 323 8.60 -10.67 14.47
N ASP A 324 8.58 -12.01 14.52
CA ASP A 324 9.50 -12.88 13.80
C ASP A 324 9.53 -12.63 12.28
N ILE A 325 8.39 -12.26 11.68
CA ILE A 325 8.30 -11.96 10.24
C ILE A 325 8.97 -10.63 9.95
N LYS A 326 8.77 -9.63 10.83
CA LYS A 326 9.40 -8.31 10.72
C LYS A 326 10.92 -8.47 10.78
N GLU A 327 11.43 -9.20 11.77
CA GLU A 327 12.85 -9.51 11.92
C GLU A 327 13.43 -10.22 10.69
N MET A 328 12.77 -11.28 10.22
CA MET A 328 13.21 -12.03 9.04
C MET A 328 13.27 -11.15 7.78
N ILE A 329 12.26 -10.30 7.53
CA ILE A 329 12.26 -9.38 6.39
C ILE A 329 13.43 -8.39 6.51
N PHE A 330 13.64 -7.84 7.70
CA PHE A 330 14.69 -6.86 7.94
C PHE A 330 16.08 -7.48 7.74
N ASP A 331 16.31 -8.69 8.23
CA ASP A 331 17.57 -9.41 8.05
C ASP A 331 17.86 -9.69 6.57
N GLN A 332 16.84 -10.07 5.79
CA GLN A 332 16.99 -10.28 4.35
C GLN A 332 17.32 -8.97 3.61
N LEU A 333 16.72 -7.86 4.00
CA LEU A 333 17.05 -6.54 3.46
C LEU A 333 18.48 -6.14 3.82
N LYS A 334 18.91 -6.35 5.07
CA LYS A 334 20.27 -6.04 5.53
C LYS A 334 21.33 -6.86 4.78
N LYS A 335 21.06 -8.14 4.51
CA LYS A 335 21.91 -8.99 3.68
C LYS A 335 22.05 -8.42 2.26
N LYS A 336 20.94 -8.04 1.61
CA LYS A 336 20.96 -7.42 0.28
C LYS A 336 21.75 -6.11 0.23
N PHE A 337 21.64 -5.27 1.28
CA PHE A 337 22.43 -4.04 1.36
C PHE A 337 23.93 -4.33 1.39
N LYS A 338 24.36 -5.33 2.16
CA LYS A 338 25.77 -5.73 2.22
C LYS A 338 26.29 -6.24 0.87
N GLU A 339 25.52 -7.08 0.18
CA GLU A 339 25.91 -7.65 -1.11
C GLU A 339 26.01 -6.60 -2.23
N THR A 340 25.11 -5.60 -2.22
CA THR A 340 25.16 -4.50 -3.19
C THR A 340 26.42 -3.66 -3.02
N PHE A 341 26.84 -3.45 -1.77
CA PHE A 341 28.03 -2.66 -1.44
C PHE A 341 29.34 -3.36 -1.79
N GLU A 342 29.40 -4.69 -1.64
CA GLU A 342 30.56 -5.51 -2.03
C GLU A 342 30.70 -5.57 -3.56
N THR A 343 29.61 -5.81 -4.29
CA THR A 343 29.62 -5.87 -5.77
C THR A 343 29.99 -4.53 -6.44
N GLY A 344 29.65 -3.41 -5.81
CA GLY A 344 30.01 -2.07 -6.30
C GLY A 344 31.50 -1.74 -6.21
N ARG A 345 32.25 -2.38 -5.30
CA ARG A 345 33.71 -2.18 -5.16
C ARG A 345 34.53 -3.00 -6.14
N ASP A 346 34.07 -4.20 -6.48
CA ASP A 346 34.83 -5.11 -7.36
C ASP A 346 34.74 -4.69 -8.84
N ASN A 347 33.64 -4.06 -9.24
CA ASN A 347 33.39 -3.63 -10.64
C ASN A 347 34.14 -2.35 -11.07
N GLN A 348 34.91 -1.69 -10.20
CA GLN A 348 35.82 -0.61 -10.64
C GLN A 348 37.04 -1.13 -11.43
N SER A 349 37.17 -2.45 -11.63
CA SER A 349 38.33 -3.08 -12.27
C SER A 349 38.03 -3.79 -13.60
N SER A 350 36.82 -3.75 -14.14
CA SER A 350 36.51 -4.41 -15.42
C SER A 350 35.38 -3.74 -16.18
N ASP A 351 35.79 -3.04 -17.25
CA ASP A 351 35.08 -2.67 -18.48
C ASP A 351 33.57 -2.31 -18.36
N GLU A 352 33.29 -1.01 -18.41
CA GLU A 352 31.97 -0.42 -18.52
C GLU A 352 31.34 -0.72 -19.89
N GLY A 353 30.44 -1.70 -19.93
CA GLY A 353 29.60 -1.99 -21.09
C GLY A 353 28.13 -2.09 -20.71
N LEU A 354 27.35 -1.09 -21.17
CA LEU A 354 25.89 -1.07 -21.29
C LEU A 354 25.08 -0.86 -20.00
N ILE A 355 24.85 0.42 -19.71
CA ILE A 355 23.68 0.90 -18.97
C ILE A 355 22.45 0.66 -19.88
N GLU A 356 21.82 -0.51 -19.75
CA GLU A 356 20.48 -0.73 -20.30
C GLU A 356 19.43 -0.73 -19.19
N ASN A 357 18.38 0.04 -19.50
CA ASN A 357 17.29 0.42 -18.64
C ASN A 357 16.29 -0.72 -18.48
N SER A 358 16.30 -1.40 -17.33
CA SER A 358 15.07 -1.74 -16.61
C SER A 358 15.41 -2.23 -15.19
N SER A 359 14.90 -1.53 -14.18
CA SER A 359 15.02 -1.93 -12.77
C SER A 359 14.46 -3.33 -12.51
N SER A 360 13.47 -3.77 -13.30
CA SER A 360 12.84 -5.08 -13.19
C SER A 360 13.76 -6.26 -13.58
N GLU A 361 14.74 -6.05 -14.45
CA GLU A 361 15.60 -7.14 -14.96
C GLU A 361 16.80 -7.43 -14.03
N LYS A 362 17.30 -6.39 -13.33
CA LYS A 362 18.31 -6.53 -12.27
C LYS A 362 17.76 -7.31 -11.06
N ASP A 363 16.49 -7.11 -10.70
CA ASP A 363 15.87 -7.79 -9.57
C ASP A 363 15.62 -9.29 -9.82
N LEU A 364 15.26 -9.68 -11.06
CA LEU A 364 15.12 -11.09 -11.44
C LEU A 364 16.47 -11.82 -11.45
N LYS A 365 17.53 -11.18 -11.99
CA LYS A 365 18.90 -11.73 -11.98
C LYS A 365 19.42 -11.87 -10.55
N GLY A 366 19.17 -10.89 -9.68
CA GLY A 366 19.56 -10.94 -8.26
C GLY A 366 18.86 -12.07 -7.49
N GLN A 367 17.57 -12.32 -7.74
CA GLN A 367 16.82 -13.43 -7.12
C GLN A 367 17.29 -14.81 -7.63
N SER A 368 17.60 -14.93 -8.92
CA SER A 368 18.23 -16.14 -9.51
C SER A 368 19.61 -16.42 -8.91
N LEU A 369 20.41 -15.37 -8.65
CA LEU A 369 21.70 -15.46 -7.95
C LEU A 369 21.58 -15.91 -6.49
N MET A 370 20.55 -15.48 -5.77
CA MET A 370 20.29 -15.90 -4.38
C MET A 370 20.09 -17.42 -4.29
N LEU A 371 19.26 -18.01 -5.17
CA LEU A 371 19.03 -19.47 -5.19
C LEU A 371 20.25 -20.27 -5.68
N LYS A 372 21.07 -19.71 -6.58
CA LYS A 372 22.37 -20.31 -6.95
C LYS A 372 23.28 -20.45 -5.72
N LYS A 373 23.27 -19.48 -4.81
CA LYS A 373 24.04 -19.49 -3.55
C LYS A 373 23.47 -20.46 -2.51
N PHE A 374 22.15 -20.66 -2.49
CA PHE A 374 21.49 -21.67 -1.64
C PHE A 374 21.63 -23.11 -2.14
N GLY A 375 22.37 -23.38 -3.21
CA GLY A 375 22.95 -24.71 -3.47
C GLY A 375 22.05 -25.73 -4.18
N LYS A 376 21.09 -25.31 -5.04
CA LYS A 376 20.50 -26.19 -6.05
C LYS A 376 20.13 -25.43 -7.35
N PRO A 377 20.93 -25.53 -8.43
CA PRO A 377 20.59 -24.95 -9.75
C PRO A 377 19.36 -25.61 -10.41
N GLU A 378 18.85 -26.71 -9.84
CA GLU A 378 17.68 -27.43 -10.32
C GLU A 378 16.35 -26.73 -9.99
N LEU A 379 16.34 -25.73 -9.11
CA LEU A 379 15.13 -24.98 -8.71
C LEU A 379 15.04 -23.60 -9.39
N THR A 380 16.10 -23.15 -10.06
CA THR A 380 16.19 -21.81 -10.67
C THR A 380 15.12 -21.56 -11.74
N TRP A 381 14.70 -22.61 -12.45
CA TRP A 381 13.62 -22.53 -13.45
C TRP A 381 12.31 -21.97 -12.87
N SER A 382 12.03 -22.18 -11.58
CA SER A 382 10.79 -21.70 -10.94
C SER A 382 10.72 -20.18 -10.76
N MET A 383 11.86 -19.49 -10.91
CA MET A 383 12.00 -18.03 -10.77
C MET A 383 12.48 -17.35 -12.06
N GLU A 384 12.73 -18.11 -13.12
CA GLU A 384 13.09 -17.59 -14.46
C GLU A 384 11.86 -17.07 -15.24
N PHE A 385 10.65 -17.34 -14.73
CA PHE A 385 9.42 -16.87 -15.35
C PHE A 385 9.03 -15.46 -14.91
N GLU A 386 8.02 -14.91 -15.59
CA GLU A 386 7.35 -13.68 -15.17
C GLU A 386 6.94 -13.75 -13.68
N PHE A 387 7.02 -12.61 -13.00
CA PHE A 387 6.89 -12.52 -11.54
C PHE A 387 5.56 -13.08 -11.00
N ASP A 388 4.46 -12.85 -11.71
CA ASP A 388 3.13 -13.37 -11.41
C ASP A 388 3.03 -14.90 -11.52
N GLN A 389 3.72 -15.50 -12.49
CA GLN A 389 3.85 -16.95 -12.63
C GLN A 389 4.61 -17.55 -11.45
N SER A 390 5.73 -16.94 -11.07
CA SER A 390 6.53 -17.34 -9.91
C SER A 390 5.69 -17.28 -8.62
N ILE A 391 4.94 -16.20 -8.40
CA ILE A 391 4.03 -16.08 -7.24
C ILE A 391 3.03 -17.24 -7.18
N LEU A 392 2.38 -17.58 -8.30
CA LEU A 392 1.38 -18.67 -8.33
C LEU A 392 2.01 -20.04 -8.06
N ILE A 393 3.15 -20.32 -8.69
CA ILE A 393 3.88 -21.59 -8.53
C ILE A 393 4.30 -21.77 -7.07
N TRP A 394 4.99 -20.77 -6.51
CA TRP A 394 5.46 -20.81 -5.13
C TRP A 394 4.31 -20.78 -4.12
N HIS A 395 3.19 -20.11 -4.44
CA HIS A 395 2.02 -20.13 -3.58
C HIS A 395 1.47 -21.55 -3.40
N ILE A 396 1.22 -22.22 -4.52
CA ILE A 396 0.67 -23.58 -4.51
C ILE A 396 1.68 -24.54 -3.88
N ALA A 397 2.97 -24.43 -4.23
CA ALA A 397 4.00 -25.30 -3.67
C ALA A 397 4.15 -25.13 -2.15
N THR A 398 4.09 -23.89 -1.66
CA THR A 398 4.11 -23.59 -0.22
C THR A 398 2.92 -24.20 0.51
N GLU A 399 1.71 -24.09 -0.04
CA GLU A 399 0.51 -24.70 0.56
C GLU A 399 0.60 -26.23 0.56
N LEU A 400 1.11 -26.84 -0.51
CA LEU A 400 1.29 -28.30 -0.60
C LEU A 400 2.33 -28.80 0.42
N CYS A 401 3.52 -28.19 0.46
CA CYS A 401 4.57 -28.50 1.44
C CYS A 401 4.08 -28.35 2.89
N TYR A 402 3.35 -27.27 3.17
CA TYR A 402 2.81 -27.00 4.52
C TYR A 402 1.90 -28.12 5.02
N HIS A 403 1.08 -28.68 4.12
CA HIS A 403 0.13 -29.73 4.44
C HIS A 403 0.77 -31.13 4.51
N THR A 404 1.95 -31.34 3.91
CA THR A 404 2.72 -32.59 4.03
C THR A 404 3.65 -32.63 5.24
N ASP A 405 4.19 -31.48 5.64
CA ASP A 405 5.22 -31.37 6.69
C ASP A 405 4.66 -31.25 8.12
N HIS A 406 3.35 -31.40 8.33
CA HIS A 406 2.60 -30.87 9.47
C HIS A 406 2.85 -31.54 10.86
N GLN A 407 4.06 -32.05 11.11
CA GLN A 407 4.47 -32.68 12.37
C GLN A 407 5.82 -32.11 12.86
N GLY A 408 5.79 -31.27 13.91
CA GLY A 408 6.95 -30.88 14.72
C GLY A 408 7.40 -29.41 14.66
N THR A 409 8.30 -29.04 15.59
CA THR A 409 8.85 -27.70 15.98
C THR A 409 9.40 -26.80 14.85
N ILE A 410 9.40 -27.29 13.60
CA ILE A 410 9.66 -26.60 12.31
C ILE A 410 8.60 -25.47 12.02
N MET A 411 7.74 -25.18 13.00
CA MET A 411 6.49 -24.41 12.88
C MET A 411 6.68 -22.92 12.59
N SER A 412 7.76 -22.26 13.05
CA SER A 412 7.89 -20.80 12.94
C SER A 412 8.15 -20.37 11.49
N LYS A 413 9.28 -20.75 10.88
CA LYS A 413 9.62 -20.44 9.46
C LYS A 413 8.52 -20.92 8.50
N CYS A 414 8.02 -22.14 8.67
CA CYS A 414 6.93 -22.69 7.87
C CYS A 414 5.63 -21.86 7.95
N LYS A 415 5.24 -21.41 9.14
CA LYS A 415 4.08 -20.53 9.34
C LYS A 415 4.32 -19.15 8.73
N MET A 416 5.54 -18.62 8.79
CA MET A 416 5.92 -17.34 8.17
C MET A 416 5.87 -17.40 6.64
N SER A 417 6.52 -18.38 6.03
CA SER A 417 6.51 -18.56 4.56
C SER A 417 5.10 -18.75 4.02
N LYS A 418 4.24 -19.49 4.74
CA LYS A 418 2.82 -19.60 4.41
C LYS A 418 2.08 -18.25 4.47
N GLN A 419 2.33 -17.44 5.48
CA GLN A 419 1.68 -16.13 5.60
C GLN A 419 2.10 -15.18 4.48
N LEU A 420 3.40 -15.14 4.15
CA LEU A 420 3.93 -14.33 3.05
C LEU A 420 3.38 -14.81 1.70
N SER A 421 3.40 -16.12 1.44
CA SER A 421 2.87 -16.74 0.23
C SER A 421 1.37 -16.40 0.00
N ARG A 422 0.55 -16.45 1.06
CA ARG A 422 -0.86 -16.08 0.99
C ARG A 422 -1.10 -14.58 0.79
N TYR A 423 -0.20 -13.74 1.30
CA TYR A 423 -0.25 -12.30 1.07
C TYR A 423 0.15 -11.95 -0.36
N MET A 424 1.19 -12.58 -0.91
CA MET A 424 1.59 -12.39 -2.31
C MET A 424 0.49 -12.81 -3.28
N LEU A 425 -0.20 -13.94 -3.02
CA LEU A 425 -1.38 -14.30 -3.81
C LEU A 425 -2.52 -13.30 -3.65
N TYR A 426 -2.74 -12.78 -2.45
CA TYR A 426 -3.75 -11.74 -2.22
C TYR A 426 -3.47 -10.50 -3.08
N LEU A 427 -2.22 -10.03 -3.13
CA LEU A 427 -1.83 -8.91 -3.98
C LEU A 427 -2.11 -9.23 -5.46
N LEU A 428 -1.70 -10.42 -5.92
CA LEU A 428 -1.91 -10.83 -7.31
C LEU A 428 -3.39 -10.84 -7.73
N VAL A 429 -4.29 -11.26 -6.83
CA VAL A 429 -5.72 -11.45 -7.14
C VAL A 429 -6.55 -10.20 -6.90
N MET A 430 -6.22 -9.42 -5.88
CA MET A 430 -7.04 -8.30 -5.38
C MET A 430 -6.44 -6.93 -5.70
N HIS A 431 -5.12 -6.81 -5.78
CA HIS A 431 -4.39 -5.56 -6.04
C HIS A 431 -3.29 -5.76 -7.09
N PRO A 432 -3.62 -6.24 -8.31
CA PRO A 432 -2.63 -6.57 -9.33
C PRO A 432 -1.79 -5.35 -9.76
N SER A 433 -2.31 -4.13 -9.61
CA SER A 433 -1.58 -2.88 -9.90
C SER A 433 -0.40 -2.62 -8.95
N MET A 434 -0.30 -3.32 -7.82
CA MET A 434 0.86 -3.25 -6.92
C MET A 434 2.01 -4.17 -7.34
N LEU A 435 1.83 -5.00 -8.37
CA LEU A 435 2.84 -5.91 -8.88
C LEU A 435 3.26 -5.49 -10.30
N PRO A 436 4.45 -5.90 -10.76
CA PRO A 436 4.88 -5.73 -12.15
C PRO A 436 3.80 -6.16 -13.14
N MET A 437 3.70 -5.43 -14.26
CA MET A 437 2.73 -5.71 -15.31
C MET A 437 2.91 -7.13 -15.84
N GLY A 438 1.82 -7.90 -15.88
CA GLY A 438 1.84 -9.29 -16.32
C GLY A 438 0.44 -9.85 -16.52
N ILE A 439 0.35 -11.11 -16.97
CA ILE A 439 -0.92 -11.79 -17.24
C ILE A 439 -1.47 -12.57 -16.03
N GLY A 440 -1.21 -12.07 -14.82
CA GLY A 440 -1.41 -12.80 -13.57
C GLY A 440 -2.84 -13.21 -13.30
N ASN A 441 -3.81 -12.36 -13.67
CA ASN A 441 -5.24 -12.65 -13.55
C ASN A 441 -5.65 -13.79 -14.50
N ILE A 442 -5.08 -13.84 -15.71
CA ILE A 442 -5.35 -14.91 -16.68
C ILE A 442 -4.76 -16.23 -16.15
N ARG A 443 -3.48 -16.23 -15.75
CA ARG A 443 -2.81 -17.39 -15.13
C ARG A 443 -3.58 -17.90 -13.91
N TYR A 444 -4.02 -17.01 -13.03
CA TYR A 444 -4.82 -17.36 -11.85
C TYR A 444 -6.14 -18.03 -12.21
N ARG A 445 -6.89 -17.48 -13.18
CA ARG A 445 -8.17 -18.05 -13.63
C ARG A 445 -8.00 -19.42 -14.24
N ASP A 446 -7.02 -19.58 -15.13
CA ASP A 446 -6.71 -20.86 -15.77
C ASP A 446 -6.30 -21.90 -14.72
N THR A 447 -5.50 -21.50 -13.74
CA THR A 447 -5.06 -22.37 -12.64
C THR A 447 -6.21 -22.80 -11.74
N CYS A 448 -7.14 -21.88 -11.42
CA CYS A 448 -8.35 -22.22 -10.67
C CYS A 448 -9.27 -23.15 -11.47
N ALA A 449 -9.42 -22.91 -12.78
CA ALA A 449 -10.24 -23.75 -13.65
C ALA A 449 -9.66 -25.17 -13.80
N GLU A 450 -8.33 -25.30 -13.93
CA GLU A 450 -7.65 -26.60 -13.95
C GLU A 450 -7.82 -27.35 -12.62
N ALA A 451 -7.63 -26.66 -11.49
CA ALA A 451 -7.82 -27.26 -10.17
C ALA A 451 -9.27 -27.73 -9.97
N ALA A 452 -10.25 -26.90 -10.34
CA ALA A 452 -11.66 -27.24 -10.24
C ALA A 452 -12.02 -28.48 -11.09
N ARG A 453 -11.56 -28.54 -12.35
CA ARG A 453 -11.74 -29.73 -13.21
C ARG A 453 -11.11 -30.97 -12.60
N PHE A 454 -9.87 -30.88 -12.13
CA PHE A 454 -9.18 -31.99 -11.50
C PHE A 454 -9.95 -32.56 -10.30
N PHE A 455 -10.42 -31.71 -9.39
CA PHE A 455 -11.17 -32.16 -8.21
C PHE A 455 -12.56 -32.71 -8.54
N GLN A 456 -13.20 -32.21 -9.61
CA GLN A 456 -14.47 -32.74 -10.13
C GLN A 456 -14.29 -34.13 -10.74
N GLU A 457 -13.26 -34.34 -11.58
CA GLU A 457 -12.94 -35.64 -12.17
C GLU A 457 -12.55 -36.67 -11.11
N ARG A 458 -11.75 -36.28 -10.11
CA ARG A 458 -11.43 -37.19 -9.00
C ARG A 458 -12.67 -37.55 -8.18
N LYS A 459 -13.62 -36.61 -8.03
CA LYS A 459 -14.88 -36.88 -7.32
C LYS A 459 -15.71 -37.94 -8.06
N SER A 460 -15.84 -37.83 -9.38
CA SER A 460 -16.61 -38.79 -10.17
C SER A 460 -16.01 -40.20 -10.16
N ILE A 461 -14.69 -40.31 -10.03
CA ILE A 461 -13.98 -41.60 -9.98
C ILE A 461 -14.08 -42.29 -8.60
N LEU A 462 -14.10 -41.52 -7.50
CA LEU A 462 -14.00 -42.07 -6.14
C LEU A 462 -15.35 -42.53 -5.53
N GLY A 463 -16.50 -42.18 -6.13
CA GLY A 463 -17.83 -42.55 -5.61
C GLY A 463 -18.20 -41.83 -4.30
N ASP A 464 -19.49 -41.64 -4.05
CA ASP A 464 -20.03 -40.93 -2.87
C ASP A 464 -19.99 -41.78 -1.57
N ASP A 465 -19.38 -42.98 -1.59
CA ASP A 465 -19.63 -44.05 -0.59
C ASP A 465 -18.66 -44.09 0.61
N GLN A 466 -17.85 -43.07 0.83
CA GLN A 466 -17.16 -42.90 2.11
C GLN A 466 -17.43 -41.50 2.66
N PHE A 467 -17.96 -41.46 3.89
CA PHE A 467 -18.22 -40.28 4.73
C PHE A 467 -19.66 -39.71 4.72
N ASP A 468 -20.66 -40.57 4.89
CA ASP A 468 -21.95 -40.17 5.46
C ASP A 468 -22.23 -41.01 6.72
N ASN A 469 -21.65 -40.61 7.85
CA ASN A 469 -22.15 -40.99 9.17
C ASN A 469 -21.85 -39.87 10.14
N ILE A 470 -22.74 -38.87 10.18
CA ILE A 470 -23.13 -38.11 11.38
C ILE A 470 -24.36 -37.28 11.01
N SER A 471 -25.34 -37.29 11.92
CA SER A 471 -26.51 -36.42 12.06
C SER A 471 -27.81 -36.84 11.35
N SER A 472 -28.45 -37.87 11.92
CA SER A 472 -29.90 -37.95 11.98
C SER A 472 -30.43 -36.99 13.07
N LEU A 473 -31.02 -35.85 12.67
CA LEU A 473 -32.11 -35.22 13.43
C LEU A 473 -32.91 -34.34 12.47
N GLY A 474 -34.22 -34.58 12.42
CA GLY A 474 -35.09 -34.19 11.31
C GLY A 474 -35.29 -32.69 11.13
N ILE A 475 -34.98 -32.19 9.92
CA ILE A 475 -35.43 -30.91 9.36
C ILE A 475 -35.65 -31.09 7.83
N CYS A 476 -36.68 -30.43 7.29
CA CYS A 476 -37.30 -30.55 5.95
C CYS A 476 -36.39 -30.89 4.72
N SER A 477 -36.91 -31.79 3.87
CA SER A 477 -36.28 -32.34 2.65
C SER A 477 -35.85 -31.32 1.59
N LEU A 478 -36.51 -30.16 1.51
CA LEU A 478 -36.17 -29.08 0.56
C LEU A 478 -34.89 -28.34 0.96
N ILE A 479 -34.71 -28.09 2.26
CA ILE A 479 -33.49 -27.48 2.81
C ILE A 479 -32.34 -28.49 2.72
N MET A 480 -32.62 -29.79 2.89
CA MET A 480 -31.61 -30.83 2.73
C MET A 480 -31.10 -30.95 1.29
N ASN A 481 -31.94 -30.85 0.24
CA ASN A 481 -31.41 -30.82 -1.14
C ASN A 481 -30.57 -29.56 -1.44
N TRP A 482 -30.87 -28.45 -0.78
CA TRP A 482 -30.13 -27.19 -0.89
C TRP A 482 -28.81 -27.22 -0.11
N ILE A 483 -28.79 -27.84 1.08
CA ILE A 483 -27.60 -28.11 1.90
C ILE A 483 -26.73 -29.19 1.24
N ARG A 484 -27.33 -30.24 0.66
CA ARG A 484 -26.65 -31.40 0.03
C ARG A 484 -25.90 -31.01 -1.25
N LYS A 485 -26.34 -29.98 -1.98
CA LYS A 485 -25.58 -29.39 -3.10
C LYS A 485 -24.33 -28.59 -2.67
N GLY A 486 -24.15 -28.31 -1.38
CA GLY A 486 -23.04 -27.51 -0.85
C GLY A 486 -22.09 -28.24 0.12
N LYS A 487 -22.20 -29.57 0.31
CA LYS A 487 -21.66 -30.23 1.51
C LYS A 487 -20.54 -31.27 1.39
N THR A 488 -19.82 -31.38 0.28
CA THR A 488 -18.61 -32.23 0.25
C THR A 488 -17.37 -31.41 -0.07
N ALA A 489 -16.89 -30.62 0.90
CA ALA A 489 -15.59 -29.99 0.81
C ALA A 489 -14.52 -31.07 1.05
N TYR A 490 -13.61 -31.28 0.11
CA TYR A 490 -12.44 -32.13 0.35
C TYR A 490 -11.67 -31.61 1.57
N ASP A 491 -11.19 -32.51 2.44
CA ASP A 491 -10.20 -32.13 3.43
C ASP A 491 -8.93 -31.65 2.70
N LYS A 492 -8.37 -30.52 3.15
CA LYS A 492 -7.24 -29.85 2.48
C LYS A 492 -6.03 -30.78 2.38
N SER A 493 -5.77 -31.56 3.43
CA SER A 493 -4.68 -32.53 3.42
C SER A 493 -4.89 -33.61 2.36
N GLN A 494 -6.13 -34.10 2.21
CA GLN A 494 -6.47 -35.09 1.19
C GLN A 494 -6.34 -34.53 -0.22
N ALA A 495 -6.81 -33.30 -0.45
CA ALA A 495 -6.67 -32.62 -1.75
C ALA A 495 -5.20 -32.42 -2.14
N CYS A 496 -4.34 -32.01 -1.18
CA CYS A 496 -2.90 -31.90 -1.41
C CYS A 496 -2.28 -33.26 -1.77
N LYS A 497 -2.64 -34.34 -1.07
CA LYS A 497 -2.18 -35.70 -1.37
C LYS A 497 -2.63 -36.16 -2.76
N MET A 498 -3.84 -35.81 -3.20
CA MET A 498 -4.32 -36.15 -4.55
C MET A 498 -3.53 -35.44 -5.64
N LEU A 499 -3.23 -34.14 -5.45
CA LEU A 499 -2.42 -33.37 -6.39
C LEU A 499 -1.00 -33.93 -6.54
N LEU A 500 -0.37 -34.30 -5.41
CA LEU A 500 0.99 -34.84 -5.40
C LEU A 500 1.12 -36.28 -5.96
N LYS A 501 0.00 -37.02 -6.06
CA LYS A 501 -0.01 -38.35 -6.70
C LYS A 501 0.05 -38.29 -8.23
N VAL A 502 -0.15 -37.13 -8.83
CA VAL A 502 -0.12 -36.99 -10.30
C VAL A 502 1.33 -37.03 -10.78
N ASN A 503 1.61 -37.91 -11.74
CA ASN A 503 2.93 -37.99 -12.35
C ASN A 503 3.20 -36.78 -13.24
N THR A 504 4.21 -35.96 -12.90
CA THR A 504 4.62 -34.77 -13.65
C THR A 504 5.89 -34.98 -14.47
N ALA A 505 6.16 -36.21 -14.94
CA ALA A 505 7.35 -36.54 -15.74
C ALA A 505 7.44 -35.73 -17.06
N VAL A 506 6.28 -35.41 -17.66
CA VAL A 506 6.22 -34.51 -18.82
C VAL A 506 5.95 -33.08 -18.32
N PRO A 507 6.76 -32.08 -18.73
CA PRO A 507 6.52 -30.69 -18.35
C PRO A 507 5.11 -30.23 -18.77
N PRO A 508 4.29 -29.68 -17.85
CA PRO A 508 2.93 -29.23 -18.16
C PRO A 508 2.84 -28.26 -19.33
N ALA A 509 3.85 -27.39 -19.51
CA ALA A 509 3.98 -26.49 -20.66
C ALA A 509 3.93 -27.19 -22.03
N LYS A 510 4.41 -28.44 -22.13
CA LYS A 510 4.37 -29.23 -23.38
C LYS A 510 2.98 -29.80 -23.68
N VAL A 511 2.13 -29.95 -22.67
CA VAL A 511 0.80 -30.56 -22.79
C VAL A 511 -0.29 -29.51 -22.99
N LYS A 512 -0.15 -28.34 -22.37
CA LYS A 512 -1.19 -27.30 -22.30
C LYS A 512 -1.31 -26.42 -23.55
N GLY A 513 -0.32 -26.47 -24.45
CA GLY A 513 -0.27 -25.62 -25.64
C GLY A 513 -0.08 -24.13 -25.31
N ASP A 514 -0.40 -23.26 -26.27
CA ASP A 514 -0.24 -21.81 -26.17
C ASP A 514 -1.39 -21.11 -25.43
N ARG A 515 -2.60 -21.69 -25.50
CA ARG A 515 -3.85 -21.09 -25.00
C ARG A 515 -4.05 -21.14 -23.48
N SER A 516 -3.63 -22.20 -22.79
CA SER A 516 -3.76 -22.28 -21.33
C SER A 516 -2.48 -21.86 -20.65
N LYS A 517 -2.59 -20.94 -19.68
CA LYS A 517 -1.45 -20.45 -18.87
C LYS A 517 -1.50 -20.97 -17.43
N SER A 518 -2.16 -22.09 -17.20
CA SER A 518 -2.25 -22.69 -15.87
C SER A 518 -0.91 -23.23 -15.39
N VAL A 519 -0.59 -23.02 -14.12
CA VAL A 519 0.68 -23.44 -13.49
C VAL A 519 0.50 -24.48 -12.38
N LEU A 520 -0.68 -25.08 -12.24
CA LEU A 520 -1.02 -25.99 -11.15
C LEU A 520 -0.03 -27.16 -11.00
N PHE A 521 0.24 -27.85 -12.10
CA PHE A 521 1.14 -29.01 -12.11
C PHE A 521 2.63 -28.62 -12.16
N ASP A 522 2.95 -27.40 -12.59
CA ASP A 522 4.31 -26.86 -12.45
C ASP A 522 4.64 -26.66 -10.96
N ALA A 523 3.66 -26.18 -10.19
CA ALA A 523 3.78 -26.10 -8.73
C ALA A 523 3.85 -27.47 -8.05
N CYS A 524 3.11 -28.47 -8.54
CA CYS A 524 3.20 -29.84 -8.01
C CYS A 524 4.61 -30.42 -8.26
N ARG A 525 5.16 -30.22 -9.46
CA ARG A 525 6.53 -30.60 -9.80
C ARG A 525 7.55 -29.91 -8.88
N LEU A 526 7.42 -28.61 -8.66
CA LEU A 526 8.29 -27.87 -7.73
C LEU A 526 8.18 -28.43 -6.30
N THR A 527 6.97 -28.77 -5.86
CA THR A 527 6.74 -29.34 -4.52
C THR A 527 7.48 -30.66 -4.34
N LEU A 528 7.43 -31.55 -5.34
CA LEU A 528 8.15 -32.83 -5.31
C LEU A 528 9.68 -32.59 -5.21
N GLN A 529 10.22 -31.66 -6.01
CA GLN A 529 11.65 -31.29 -5.95
C GLN A 529 12.05 -30.70 -4.58
N LEU A 530 11.16 -29.96 -3.92
CA LEU A 530 11.38 -29.42 -2.58
C LEU A 530 11.30 -30.52 -1.51
N GLN A 531 10.46 -31.54 -1.70
CA GLN A 531 10.36 -32.69 -0.79
C GLN A 531 11.60 -33.59 -0.83
N ASP A 532 12.31 -33.62 -1.95
CA ASP A 532 13.60 -34.32 -2.09
C ASP A 532 14.75 -33.67 -1.29
N ILE A 533 14.53 -32.52 -0.65
CA ILE A 533 15.51 -31.87 0.21
C ILE A 533 15.53 -32.58 1.59
N PRO A 534 16.65 -33.23 1.97
CA PRO A 534 16.70 -34.06 3.17
C PRO A 534 16.53 -33.26 4.48
N ASN A 535 16.96 -32.00 4.50
CA ASN A 535 16.80 -31.11 5.65
C ASN A 535 15.54 -30.23 5.51
N LYS A 536 14.52 -30.52 6.34
CA LYS A 536 13.26 -29.76 6.37
C LYS A 536 13.44 -28.30 6.77
N GLU A 537 14.37 -27.97 7.64
CA GLU A 537 14.62 -26.57 8.04
C GLU A 537 15.28 -25.78 6.91
N ALA A 538 16.26 -26.39 6.24
CA ALA A 538 16.90 -25.80 5.06
C ALA A 538 15.91 -25.57 3.91
N LYS A 539 14.85 -26.39 3.80
CA LYS A 539 13.78 -26.20 2.81
C LYS A 539 12.97 -24.92 3.05
N TRP A 540 12.67 -24.59 4.30
CA TRP A 540 11.85 -23.42 4.64
C TRP A 540 12.67 -22.13 4.82
N GLU A 541 13.98 -22.25 4.94
CA GLU A 541 14.93 -21.12 4.97
C GLU A 541 15.29 -20.59 3.58
N ARG A 542 15.21 -21.47 2.57
CA ARG A 542 15.35 -21.13 1.15
C ARG A 542 14.04 -20.63 0.59
#